data_AF-R7T5X3-F1
#
_entry.id   AF-R7T5X3-F1
#
_cell.length_a   1.000
_cell.length_b   1.000
_cell.length_c   1.000
_cell.angle_alpha   90.00
_cell.angle_beta   90.00
_cell.angle_gamma   90.00
#
_symmetry.space_group_name_H-M   'P 1'
#
loop_
_entity.id
_entity.type
_entity.pdbx_description
1 polymer ?
#
loop_
_entity_poly.entity_id
_entity_poly.type
_entity_poly.pdbx_seq_one_letter_code
_entity_poly.pdbx_strand_id
1 'polypeptide(L)'
;DAYLVTYAINDRTSYHHAMDILFSLRQQPLGDAVIIMVANKSDLVRLREVAEQEGKVAAESYSSKFSEVSALMNLKVDELLAGLVNLIRLNR
;
A
#
# COMPACT_ATOMS: atom_id res chain seq x y z
N ASP A 1 -14.35 -4.26 -4.51
CA ASP A 1 -13.34 -5.33 -4.68
C ASP A 1 -12.02 -5.01 -4.01
N ALA A 2 -11.28 -3.95 -4.39
CA ALA A 2 -10.05 -3.58 -3.67
C ALA A 2 -9.60 -2.11 -3.85
N TYR A 3 -8.74 -1.65 -2.95
CA TYR A 3 -8.08 -0.34 -2.97
C TYR A 3 -6.56 -0.50 -2.76
N LEU A 4 -5.76 0.16 -3.61
CA LEU A 4 -4.31 0.29 -3.44
C LEU A 4 -3.98 1.73 -3.05
N VAL A 5 -3.62 1.95 -1.79
CA VAL A 5 -3.24 3.28 -1.27
C VAL A 5 -1.73 3.41 -1.38
N THR A 6 -1.26 4.15 -2.37
CA THR A 6 0.15 4.17 -2.76
C THR A 6 0.83 5.48 -2.34
N TYR A 7 2.05 5.38 -1.82
CA TYR A 7 2.95 6.52 -1.58
C TYR A 7 4.32 6.23 -2.19
N ALA A 8 5.18 7.25 -2.31
CA ALA A 8 6.56 7.07 -2.74
C ALA A 8 7.49 7.06 -1.52
N ILE A 9 8.42 6.10 -1.43
CA ILE A 9 9.31 5.98 -0.27
C ILE A 9 10.25 7.18 -0.09
N ASN A 10 10.43 7.98 -1.14
CA ASN A 10 11.27 9.16 -1.20
C ASN A 10 10.48 10.49 -1.07
N ASP A 11 9.23 10.43 -0.61
CA ASP A 11 8.36 11.59 -0.45
C ASP A 11 7.48 11.41 0.80
N ARG A 12 7.91 12.00 1.93
CA ARG A 12 7.18 11.97 3.21
C ARG A 12 5.78 12.58 3.11
N THR A 13 5.60 13.62 2.29
CA THR A 13 4.28 14.26 2.12
C THR A 13 3.30 13.31 1.45
N SER A 14 3.73 12.54 0.44
CA SER A 14 2.90 11.50 -0.17
C SER A 14 2.47 10.42 0.82
N TYR A 15 3.34 10.07 1.77
CA TYR A 15 3.03 9.13 2.84
C TYR A 15 1.96 9.65 3.80
N HIS A 16 2.04 10.93 4.21
CA HIS A 16 1.01 11.55 5.03
C HIS A 16 -0.36 11.56 4.31
N HIS A 17 -0.40 11.96 3.04
CA HIS A 17 -1.64 11.90 2.26
C HIS A 17 -2.19 10.47 2.12
N ALA A 18 -1.31 9.47 1.97
CA ALA A 18 -1.72 8.07 1.93
C ALA A 18 -2.35 7.64 3.27
N MET A 19 -1.83 8.09 4.42
CA MET A 19 -2.45 7.84 5.72
C MET A 19 -3.83 8.49 5.84
N ASP A 20 -4.01 9.73 5.36
CA ASP A 20 -5.31 10.42 5.39
C ASP A 20 -6.36 9.69 4.54
N ILE A 21 -5.96 9.21 3.35
CA ILE A 21 -6.80 8.38 2.49
C ILE A 21 -7.14 7.06 3.18
N LEU A 22 -6.15 6.40 3.79
CA LEU A 22 -6.33 5.12 4.47
C LEU A 22 -7.28 5.25 5.66
N PHE A 23 -7.14 6.32 6.45
CA PHE A 23 -8.08 6.69 7.51
C PHE A 23 -9.49 6.89 6.95
N SER A 24 -9.62 7.67 5.87
CA SER A 24 -10.93 7.97 5.25
C SER A 24 -11.63 6.72 4.72
N LEU A 25 -10.89 5.82 4.04
CA LEU A 25 -11.43 4.55 3.55
C LEU A 25 -11.91 3.66 4.69
N ARG A 26 -11.24 3.69 5.85
CA ARG A 26 -11.63 2.90 7.02
C ARG A 26 -12.90 3.38 7.70
N GLN A 27 -13.31 4.63 7.47
CA GLN A 27 -14.60 5.14 7.94
C GLN A 27 -15.77 4.80 7.00
N GLN A 28 -15.49 4.29 5.80
CA GLN A 28 -16.53 3.96 4.82
C GLN A 28 -17.00 2.51 4.97
N PRO A 29 -18.29 2.22 4.71
CA PRO A 29 -18.82 0.85 4.73
C PRO A 29 -18.44 0.11 3.44
N LEU A 30 -17.17 -0.25 3.31
CA LEU A 30 -16.60 -0.86 2.09
C LEU A 30 -16.82 -2.37 1.96
N GLY A 31 -17.51 -3.00 2.94
CA GLY A 31 -17.69 -4.45 2.98
C GLY A 31 -16.35 -5.19 2.99
N ASP A 32 -16.25 -6.26 2.20
CA ASP A 32 -15.06 -7.13 2.13
C ASP A 32 -13.98 -6.62 1.16
N ALA A 33 -13.99 -5.32 0.83
CA ALA A 33 -13.00 -4.72 -0.03
C ALA A 33 -11.59 -4.85 0.57
N VAL A 34 -10.66 -5.37 -0.22
CA VAL A 34 -9.26 -5.53 0.19
C VAL A 34 -8.56 -4.17 0.13
N ILE A 35 -7.93 -3.73 1.21
CA ILE A 35 -7.12 -2.49 1.22
C ILE A 35 -5.64 -2.86 1.42
N ILE A 36 -4.78 -2.34 0.54
CA ILE A 36 -3.33 -2.54 0.61
C ILE A 36 -2.64 -1.17 0.55
N MET A 37 -1.79 -0.90 1.54
CA MET A 37 -0.85 0.21 1.52
C MET A 37 0.40 -0.19 0.72
N VAL A 38 0.78 0.62 -0.26
CA VAL A 38 1.85 0.31 -1.20
C VAL A 38 2.95 1.37 -1.12
N ALA A 39 4.15 0.97 -0.71
CA ALA A 39 5.33 1.82 -0.78
C ALA A 39 5.98 1.66 -2.16
N ASN A 40 5.85 2.66 -3.02
CA ASN A 40 6.39 2.63 -4.38
C ASN A 40 7.77 3.29 -4.44
N LYS A 41 8.48 3.03 -5.54
CA LYS A 41 9.83 3.52 -5.85
C LYS A 41 10.90 2.94 -4.91
N SER A 42 10.76 1.67 -4.51
CA SER A 42 11.72 0.98 -3.64
C SER A 42 13.16 0.94 -4.20
N ASP A 43 13.32 1.20 -5.49
CA ASP A 43 14.60 1.41 -6.18
C ASP A 43 15.38 2.66 -5.71
N LEU A 44 14.69 3.69 -5.19
CA LEU A 44 15.29 4.93 -4.71
C LEU A 44 15.82 4.85 -3.28
N VAL A 45 16.53 3.77 -2.94
CA VAL A 45 17.02 3.47 -1.58
C VAL A 45 17.78 4.65 -0.95
N ARG A 46 18.61 5.35 -1.74
CA ARG A 46 19.43 6.49 -1.26
C ARG A 46 18.62 7.76 -0.99
N LEU A 47 17.42 7.86 -1.55
CA LEU A 47 16.52 9.00 -1.36
C LEU A 47 15.36 8.65 -0.42
N ARG A 48 15.42 7.50 0.28
CA ARG A 48 14.36 7.06 1.17
C ARG A 48 14.15 8.06 2.29
N GLU A 49 12.93 8.56 2.39
CA GLU A 49 12.46 9.41 3.47
C GLU A 49 11.60 8.63 4.46
N VAL A 50 10.90 7.59 3.99
CA VAL A 50 9.98 6.78 4.81
C VAL A 50 10.53 5.36 4.97
N ALA A 51 10.75 4.93 6.22
CA ALA A 51 11.23 3.60 6.49
C ALA A 51 10.15 2.54 6.16
N GLU A 52 10.59 1.35 5.73
CA GLU A 52 9.68 0.23 5.45
C GLU A 52 8.82 -0.11 6.68
N GLN A 53 9.41 -0.05 7.87
CA GLN A 53 8.72 -0.32 9.13
C GLN A 53 7.61 0.71 9.43
N GLU A 54 7.79 1.97 9.06
CA GLU A 54 6.73 3.00 9.22
C GLU A 54 5.49 2.61 8.41
N GLY A 55 5.69 2.22 7.14
CA GLY A 55 4.60 1.75 6.27
C GLY A 55 3.91 0.49 6.78
N LYS A 56 4.67 -0.49 7.30
CA LYS A 56 4.12 -1.71 7.90
C LYS A 56 3.24 -1.39 9.11
N VAL A 57 3.75 -0.60 10.06
CA VAL A 57 3.03 -0.22 11.28
C VAL A 57 1.76 0.57 10.94
N ALA A 58 1.82 1.48 9.97
CA ALA A 58 0.64 2.20 9.50
C ALA A 58 -0.39 1.23 8.91
N ALA A 59 0.02 0.34 8.01
CA ALA A 59 -0.89 -0.61 7.39
C ALA A 59 -1.59 -1.50 8.43
N GLU A 60 -0.85 -2.01 9.42
CA GLU A 60 -1.37 -2.81 10.54
C GLU A 60 -2.36 -2.02 11.41
N SER A 61 -2.02 -0.78 11.75
CA SER A 61 -2.89 0.11 12.55
C SER A 61 -4.24 0.35 11.89
N TYR A 62 -4.25 0.38 10.55
CA TYR A 62 -5.45 0.49 9.74
C TYR A 62 -5.93 -0.86 9.20
N SER A 63 -5.56 -2.00 9.80
CA SER A 63 -6.02 -3.36 9.41
C SER A 63 -5.90 -3.68 7.91
N SER A 64 -4.92 -3.08 7.23
CA SER A 64 -4.64 -3.19 5.79
C SER A 64 -3.36 -3.97 5.54
N LYS A 65 -3.19 -4.51 4.33
CA LYS A 65 -1.94 -5.18 3.95
C LYS A 65 -0.88 -4.16 3.53
N PHE A 66 0.39 -4.57 3.52
CA PHE A 66 1.50 -3.74 3.08
C PHE A 66 2.33 -4.42 1.99
N SER A 67 2.84 -3.67 1.01
CA SER A 67 3.83 -4.14 0.06
C SER A 67 4.76 -3.00 -0.39
N GLU A 68 6.06 -3.26 -0.48
CA GLU A 68 7.00 -2.38 -1.18
C GLU A 68 7.20 -2.86 -2.63
N VAL A 69 7.13 -1.93 -3.57
CA VAL A 69 7.27 -2.20 -5.01
C VAL A 69 8.17 -1.16 -5.66
N SER A 70 8.74 -1.52 -6.81
CA SER A 70 9.27 -0.55 -7.77
C SER A 70 8.54 -0.74 -9.08
N ALA A 71 7.64 0.20 -9.40
CA ALA A 71 6.98 0.23 -10.70
C ALA A 71 7.99 0.44 -11.84
N LEU A 72 9.04 1.23 -11.61
CA LEU A 72 10.07 1.50 -12.61
C LEU A 72 10.87 0.24 -12.97
N MET A 73 11.21 -0.58 -11.99
CA MET A 73 12.00 -1.79 -12.17
C MET A 73 11.15 -3.07 -12.32
N ASN A 74 9.82 -2.93 -12.36
CA ASN A 74 8.86 -4.04 -12.29
C ASN A 74 9.13 -5.02 -11.12
N LEU A 75 9.55 -4.49 -9.96
CA LEU A 75 9.82 -5.31 -8.77
C LEU A 75 8.55 -5.47 -7.94
N LYS A 76 8.13 -6.72 -7.73
CA LYS A 76 6.97 -7.14 -6.91
C LYS A 76 5.60 -6.61 -7.39
N VAL A 77 5.54 -5.91 -8.51
CA VAL A 77 4.27 -5.41 -9.07
C VAL A 77 3.37 -6.57 -9.49
N ASP A 78 3.93 -7.54 -10.22
CA ASP A 78 3.19 -8.73 -10.67
C ASP A 78 2.71 -9.58 -9.49
N GLU A 79 3.57 -9.78 -8.48
CA GLU A 79 3.23 -10.49 -7.24
C GLU A 79 2.11 -9.79 -6.47
N LEU A 80 2.17 -8.45 -6.35
CA LEU A 80 1.15 -7.64 -5.70
C LEU A 80 -0.20 -7.78 -6.42
N LEU A 81 -0.22 -7.64 -7.74
CA LEU A 81 -1.46 -7.68 -8.52
C LEU A 81 -2.06 -9.08 -8.59
N ALA A 82 -1.24 -10.12 -8.81
CA ALA A 82 -1.69 -11.50 -8.77
C ALA A 82 -2.23 -11.88 -7.38
N GLY A 83 -1.53 -11.46 -6.31
CA GLY A 83 -1.97 -11.64 -4.94
C GLY A 83 -3.30 -10.93 -4.66
N LEU A 84 -3.47 -9.69 -5.14
CA LEU A 84 -4.72 -8.93 -4.98
C LEU A 84 -5.89 -9.61 -5.68
N VAL A 85 -5.72 -10.06 -6.93
CA VAL A 85 -6.76 -10.78 -7.68
C VAL A 85 -7.17 -12.05 -6.95
N ASN A 86 -6.22 -12.81 -6.41
CA ASN A 86 -6.51 -14.00 -5.62
C ASN A 86 -7.29 -13.68 -4.34
N LEU A 87 -6.94 -12.60 -3.63
CA LEU A 87 -7.67 -12.18 -2.43
C LEU A 87 -9.10 -11.77 -2.73
N ILE A 88 -9.32 -11.00 -3.80
CA ILE A 88 -10.67 -10.61 -4.23
C ILE A 88 -11.51 -11.85 -4.54
N ARG A 89 -10.93 -12.87 -5.18
CA ARG A 89 -11.63 -14.13 -5.50
C ARG A 89 -11.99 -14.95 -4.27
N LEU A 90 -11.18 -14.89 -3.21
CA LEU A 90 -11.43 -15.60 -1.94
C LEU A 90 -12.47 -14.90 -1.05
N ASN A 91 -12.61 -13.58 -1.21
CA ASN A 91 -13.58 -12.77 -0.46
C ASN A 91 -14.97 -12.71 -1.13
N ARG A 92 -15.17 -13.45 -2.23
CA ARG A 92 -16.48 -13.65 -2.87
C ARG A 92 -16.98 -15.06 -2.58
#